data_AF-A0A3M1K0D1-F1
#
_entry.id   AF-A0A3M1K0D1-F1
#
_cell.length_a   1.000
_cell.length_b   1.000
_cell.length_c   1.000
_cell.angle_alpha   90.00
_cell.angle_beta   90.00
_cell.angle_gamma   90.00
#
_symmetry.space_group_name_H-M   'P 1'
#
loop_
_entity.id
_entity.type
_entity.pdbx_description
1 polymer ?
#
loop_
_entity_poly.entity_id
_entity_poly.type
_entity_poly.pdbx_seq_one_letter_code
_entity_poly.pdbx_strand_id
1 'polypeptide(L)'
;MPERGTQLLTFVWDGMPSALPADVVVAASDAAAVGELPVPLGTIRDVAVHGHTLYPLIRDPAAPSQPARTTLLFVHMFEVVAALEINGNVDLHHGRIEEELLAHFEDGETAVILDIEELLLTRLRQQEMES
;
A
#
# COMPACT_ATOMS: atom_id res chain seq x y z
N MET A 1 27.66 17.64 0.66
CA MET A 1 26.52 17.34 -0.22
C MET A 1 25.38 16.98 0.72
N PRO A 2 24.26 17.72 0.79
CA PRO A 2 23.12 17.25 1.56
C PRO A 2 22.66 15.91 0.95
N GLU A 3 22.49 14.90 1.78
CA GLU A 3 21.89 13.64 1.35
C GLU A 3 20.52 13.99 0.75
N ARG A 4 20.30 13.64 -0.52
CA ARG A 4 18.97 13.82 -1.12
C ARG A 4 18.03 12.90 -0.34
N GLY A 5 17.02 13.47 0.32
CA GLY A 5 16.00 12.70 1.03
C GLY A 5 15.35 11.65 0.13
N THR A 6 14.86 10.58 0.74
CA THR A 6 14.14 9.51 0.05
C THR A 6 12.79 10.03 -0.43
N GLN A 7 12.40 9.67 -1.66
CA GLN A 7 11.07 9.93 -2.17
C GLN A 7 10.08 8.94 -1.54
N LEU A 8 9.06 9.47 -0.88
CA LEU A 8 8.07 8.71 -0.14
C LEU A 8 6.67 9.07 -0.64
N LEU A 9 5.86 8.06 -0.93
CA LEU A 9 4.43 8.22 -1.14
C LEU A 9 3.73 8.14 0.22
N THR A 10 3.04 9.20 0.60
CA THR A 10 2.37 9.34 1.89
C THR A 10 0.86 9.24 1.73
N PHE A 11 0.21 8.60 2.70
CA PHE A 11 -1.23 8.38 2.73
C PHE A 11 -1.68 8.03 4.15
N VAL A 12 -2.98 7.83 4.36
CA VAL A 12 -3.52 7.31 5.62
C VAL A 12 -3.80 5.82 5.46
N TRP A 13 -3.38 5.02 6.44
CA TRP A 13 -3.66 3.59 6.51
C TRP A 13 -4.03 3.22 7.95
N ASP A 14 -5.14 2.51 8.14
CA ASP A 14 -5.68 2.19 9.47
C ASP A 14 -5.82 3.43 10.38
N GLY A 15 -6.16 4.57 9.78
CA GLY A 15 -6.27 5.86 10.47
C GLY A 15 -4.93 6.53 10.84
N MET A 16 -3.80 5.94 10.46
CA MET A 16 -2.45 6.42 10.78
C MET A 16 -1.75 7.04 9.56
N PRO A 17 -1.03 8.17 9.72
CA PRO A 17 -0.12 8.67 8.70
C PRO A 17 0.92 7.62 8.35
N SER A 18 0.92 7.22 7.08
CA SER A 18 1.70 6.09 6.57
C SER A 18 2.43 6.47 5.30
N ALA A 19 3.51 5.77 5.02
CA ALA A 19 4.35 6.05 3.87
C ALA A 19 4.94 4.77 3.27
N LEU A 20 5.29 4.87 1.98
CA LEU A 20 6.07 3.87 1.26
C LEU A 20 7.19 4.53 0.46
N PRO A 21 8.37 3.90 0.36
CA PRO A 21 9.36 4.30 -0.61
C PRO A 21 8.78 4.32 -2.04
N ALA A 22 8.99 5.42 -2.77
CA ALA A 22 8.42 5.58 -4.11
C ALA A 22 9.00 4.57 -5.11
N ASP A 23 10.21 4.06 -4.85
CA ASP A 23 10.91 3.06 -5.67
C ASP A 23 10.32 1.66 -5.57
N VAL A 24 9.56 1.34 -4.50
CA VAL A 24 8.83 0.07 -4.40
C VAL A 24 7.47 0.10 -5.09
N VAL A 25 6.97 1.28 -5.47
CA VAL A 25 5.68 1.44 -6.15
C VAL A 25 5.89 1.42 -7.67
N VAL A 26 5.41 0.36 -8.32
CA VAL A 26 5.57 0.17 -9.78
C VAL A 26 4.52 0.94 -10.58
N ALA A 27 3.36 1.19 -9.99
CA ALA A 27 2.30 1.98 -10.60
C ALA A 27 1.30 2.49 -9.56
N ALA A 28 0.63 3.59 -9.88
CA ALA A 28 -0.55 4.07 -9.16
C ALA A 28 -1.71 4.26 -10.15
N SER A 29 -2.92 3.88 -9.75
CA SER A 29 -4.14 4.03 -10.56
C SER A 29 -5.31 4.44 -9.70
N ASP A 30 -6.25 5.22 -10.23
CA ASP A 30 -7.55 5.34 -9.60
C ASP A 30 -8.27 3.97 -9.65
N ALA A 31 -9.09 3.64 -8.64
CA ALA A 31 -9.60 2.29 -8.37
C ALA A 31 -10.53 1.64 -9.41
N ALA A 32 -10.66 2.21 -10.60
CA ALA A 32 -11.49 1.68 -11.69
C ALA A 32 -10.99 0.35 -12.30
N ALA A 33 -9.88 -0.22 -11.80
CA ALA A 33 -9.21 -1.41 -12.33
C ALA A 33 -9.18 -2.62 -11.35
N VAL A 34 -10.09 -2.67 -10.38
CA VAL A 34 -10.25 -3.84 -9.48
C VAL A 34 -11.16 -4.88 -10.15
N GLY A 35 -10.73 -6.15 -10.16
CA GLY A 35 -11.52 -7.27 -10.67
C GLY A 35 -11.59 -8.39 -9.63
N GLU A 36 -12.74 -9.04 -9.50
CA GLU A 36 -12.85 -10.26 -8.70
C GLU A 36 -12.22 -11.44 -9.45
N LEU A 37 -11.48 -12.30 -8.75
CA LEU A 37 -10.99 -13.53 -9.36
C LEU A 37 -12.20 -14.46 -9.62
N PRO A 38 -12.40 -14.95 -10.86
CA PRO A 38 -13.47 -15.90 -11.16
C PRO A 38 -13.25 -17.25 -10.45
N VAL A 39 -12.02 -17.56 -10.07
CA VAL A 39 -11.64 -18.69 -9.21
C VAL A 39 -10.57 -18.18 -8.24
N PRO A 40 -10.77 -18.27 -6.91
CA PRO A 40 -9.78 -17.86 -5.92
C PRO A 40 -8.44 -18.59 -6.16
N LEU A 41 -7.34 -17.84 -6.19
CA LEU A 41 -6.00 -18.43 -6.15
C LEU A 41 -5.65 -18.71 -4.70
N GLY A 42 -6.04 -19.89 -4.22
CA GLY A 42 -5.93 -20.23 -2.79
C GLY A 42 -6.91 -19.41 -1.96
N THR A 43 -6.40 -18.70 -0.94
CA THR A 43 -7.19 -17.89 0.01
C THR A 43 -7.44 -16.44 -0.45
N ILE A 44 -6.76 -15.99 -1.51
CA ILE A 44 -6.87 -14.61 -2.02
C ILE A 44 -8.15 -14.47 -2.87
N ARG A 45 -9.11 -13.69 -2.36
CA ARG A 45 -10.42 -13.48 -3.00
C ARG A 45 -10.46 -12.28 -3.94
N ASP A 46 -9.67 -11.25 -3.65
CA ASP A 46 -9.65 -9.99 -4.40
C ASP A 46 -8.27 -9.74 -5.02
N VAL A 47 -8.24 -9.32 -6.28
CA VAL A 47 -7.01 -8.92 -6.96
C VAL A 47 -7.20 -7.59 -7.68
N ALA A 48 -6.13 -6.82 -7.78
CA ALA A 48 -6.05 -5.73 -8.75
C ALA A 48 -5.26 -6.19 -9.97
N VAL A 49 -5.68 -5.73 -11.15
CA VAL A 49 -5.00 -6.05 -12.40
C VAL A 49 -4.24 -4.82 -12.87
N HIS A 50 -2.94 -4.98 -13.11
CA HIS A 50 -2.14 -3.96 -13.77
C HIS A 50 -1.32 -4.57 -14.90
N GLY A 51 -1.60 -4.12 -16.14
CA GLY A 51 -1.06 -4.73 -17.34
C GLY A 51 -1.51 -6.19 -17.48
N HIS A 52 -0.57 -7.13 -17.42
CA HIS A 52 -0.81 -8.58 -17.50
C HIS A 52 -0.55 -9.29 -16.17
N THR A 53 -0.34 -8.53 -15.09
CA THR A 53 0.00 -9.06 -13.78
C THR A 53 -1.17 -8.91 -12.82
N LEU A 54 -1.44 -9.97 -12.05
CA LEU A 54 -2.41 -9.98 -10.96
C LEU A 54 -1.69 -9.67 -9.65
N TYR A 55 -2.26 -8.73 -8.90
CA TYR A 55 -1.73 -8.33 -7.60
C TYR A 55 -2.75 -8.68 -6.53
N PRO A 56 -2.38 -9.44 -5.48
CA PRO A 56 -3.19 -9.62 -4.28
C PRO A 56 -3.62 -8.25 -3.74
N LEU A 57 -4.94 -8.05 -3.58
CA LEU A 57 -5.47 -6.79 -3.10
C LEU A 57 -5.50 -6.77 -1.56
N ILE A 58 -4.83 -5.78 -0.97
CA ILE A 58 -4.89 -5.47 0.46
C ILE A 58 -5.68 -4.17 0.62
N ARG A 59 -6.77 -4.23 1.40
CA ARG A 59 -7.61 -3.06 1.67
C ARG A 59 -7.23 -2.41 3.00
N ASP A 60 -7.31 -1.10 3.06
CA ASP A 60 -7.23 -0.36 4.32
C ASP A 60 -8.37 -0.82 5.28
N PRO A 61 -8.04 -1.35 6.48
CA PRO A 61 -9.05 -1.83 7.42
C PRO A 61 -9.94 -0.71 7.99
N ALA A 62 -9.43 0.53 8.09
CA ALA A 62 -10.18 1.68 8.59
C ALA A 62 -10.87 2.46 7.46
N ALA A 63 -10.93 1.88 6.25
CA ALA A 63 -11.56 2.50 5.10
C ALA A 63 -13.00 2.94 5.40
N PRO A 64 -13.38 4.18 5.05
CA PRO A 64 -14.76 4.61 5.16
C PRO A 64 -15.65 3.81 4.20
N SER A 65 -16.91 3.59 4.57
CA SER A 65 -17.86 2.80 3.78
C SER A 65 -18.13 3.38 2.38
N GLN A 66 -17.91 4.68 2.20
CA GLN A 66 -17.99 5.39 0.92
C GLN A 66 -16.83 6.39 0.83
N PRO A 67 -15.66 5.95 0.31
CA PRO A 67 -14.51 6.84 0.14
C PRO A 67 -14.77 7.86 -0.96
N ALA A 68 -14.38 9.11 -0.75
CA ALA A 68 -14.49 10.16 -1.77
C ALA A 68 -13.54 9.91 -2.95
N ARG A 69 -12.43 9.22 -2.70
CA ARG A 69 -11.42 8.83 -3.67
C ARG A 69 -10.73 7.56 -3.21
N THR A 70 -10.41 6.69 -4.17
CA THR A 70 -9.65 5.46 -3.92
C THR A 70 -8.54 5.34 -4.95
N THR A 71 -7.32 5.13 -4.47
CA THR A 71 -6.11 4.96 -5.25
C THR A 71 -5.56 3.55 -5.00
N LEU A 72 -5.24 2.83 -6.08
CA LEU A 72 -4.51 1.57 -6.02
C LEU A 72 -3.02 1.85 -6.18
N LEU A 73 -2.22 1.42 -5.20
CA LEU A 73 -0.76 1.40 -5.29
C LEU A 73 -0.30 -0.02 -5.56
N PHE A 74 0.29 -0.25 -6.73
CA PHE A 74 0.90 -1.52 -7.09
C PHE A 74 2.33 -1.51 -6.58
N VAL A 75 2.64 -2.42 -5.67
CA VAL A 75 3.93 -2.50 -4.98
C VAL A 75 4.66 -3.77 -5.39
N HIS A 76 5.97 -3.63 -5.56
CA HIS A 76 6.91 -4.73 -5.77
C HIS A 76 8.11 -4.52 -4.83
N MET A 77 8.22 -5.38 -3.83
CA MET A 77 9.29 -5.33 -2.84
C MET A 77 9.93 -6.72 -2.76
N PHE A 78 11.16 -6.84 -3.25
CA PHE A 78 11.86 -8.13 -3.38
C PHE A 78 11.06 -9.19 -4.14
N GLU A 79 10.57 -10.22 -3.46
CA GLU A 79 9.75 -11.31 -4.03
C GLU A 79 8.25 -11.09 -3.78
N VAL A 80 7.87 -10.00 -3.10
CA VAL A 80 6.51 -9.69 -2.72
C VAL A 80 5.89 -8.72 -3.73
N VAL A 81 4.73 -9.10 -4.28
CA VAL A 81 3.90 -8.23 -5.12
C VAL A 81 2.51 -8.07 -4.48
N ALA A 82 2.02 -6.84 -4.42
CA ALA A 82 0.71 -6.53 -3.87
C ALA A 82 0.09 -5.30 -4.52
N ALA A 83 -1.22 -5.13 -4.33
CA ALA A 83 -1.91 -3.88 -4.59
C ALA A 83 -2.51 -3.40 -3.28
N LEU A 84 -2.24 -2.15 -2.89
CA LEU A 84 -2.87 -1.50 -1.75
C LEU A 84 -4.03 -0.63 -2.22
N GLU A 85 -5.21 -0.83 -1.65
CA GLU A 85 -6.36 0.05 -1.83
C GLU A 85 -6.34 1.16 -0.78
N ILE A 86 -5.88 2.34 -1.20
CA ILE A 86 -5.76 3.53 -0.35
C ILE A 86 -6.99 4.41 -0.53
N ASN A 87 -7.66 4.71 0.57
CA ASN A 87 -8.83 5.58 0.58
C ASN A 87 -8.44 6.99 0.99
N GLY A 88 -8.36 7.89 0.00
CA GLY A 88 -7.93 9.26 0.18
C GLY A 88 -6.86 9.69 -0.81
N ASN A 89 -6.10 10.69 -0.41
CA ASN A 89 -5.00 11.22 -1.22
C ASN A 89 -3.73 10.42 -0.99
N VAL A 90 -2.97 10.28 -2.07
CA VAL A 90 -1.59 9.81 -2.05
C VAL A 90 -0.74 10.96 -2.58
N ASP A 91 0.19 11.41 -1.77
CA ASP A 91 1.03 12.56 -2.07
C ASP A 91 2.51 12.15 -2.05
N LEU A 92 3.33 12.77 -2.91
CA LEU A 92 4.76 12.50 -2.98
C LEU A 92 5.52 13.53 -2.14
N HIS A 93 6.25 13.05 -1.15
CA HIS A 93 7.09 13.86 -0.27
C HIS A 93 8.55 13.42 -0.33
N HIS A 94 9.45 14.32 0.06
CA HIS A 94 10.84 13.96 0.34
C HIS A 94 11.01 13.92 1.86
N GLY A 95 11.52 12.80 2.37
CA GLY A 95 11.73 12.61 3.80
C GLY A 95 12.98 11.80 4.08
N ARG A 96 13.27 11.61 5.36
CA ARG A 96 14.30 10.70 5.84
C ARG A 96 13.63 9.54 6.53
N ILE A 97 14.02 8.32 6.17
CA ILE A 97 13.65 7.11 6.91
C ILE A 97 14.66 6.94 8.05
N GLU A 98 14.18 6.91 9.29
CA GLU A 98 14.96 6.63 10.48
C GLU A 98 14.92 5.13 10.83
N GLU A 99 15.76 4.72 11.78
CA GLU A 99 15.71 3.38 12.35
C GLU A 99 14.32 3.18 12.96
N GLU A 100 13.71 2.00 12.80
CA GLU A 100 12.32 1.66 13.19
C GLU A 100 11.20 1.97 12.18
N LEU A 101 11.50 2.07 10.88
CA LEU A 101 10.46 2.23 9.84
C LEU A 101 9.63 3.50 10.06
N LEU A 102 10.25 4.58 10.53
CA LEU A 102 9.62 5.88 10.73
C LEU A 102 10.18 6.88 9.72
N ALA A 103 9.30 7.60 9.03
CA ALA A 103 9.66 8.68 8.12
C ALA A 103 9.49 10.04 8.80
N HIS A 104 10.48 10.92 8.63
CA HIS A 104 10.44 12.32 9.04
C HIS A 104 10.50 13.24 7.82
N PHE A 105 9.63 14.25 7.80
CA PHE A 105 9.52 15.24 6.74
C PHE A 105 10.02 16.62 7.19
N GLU A 106 10.31 17.52 6.23
CA GLU A 106 10.92 18.83 6.51
C GLU A 106 10.01 19.77 7.33
N ASP A 107 8.71 19.58 7.27
CA ASP A 107 7.69 20.30 8.04
C ASP A 107 7.53 19.78 9.48
N GLY A 108 8.26 18.73 9.85
CA GLY A 108 8.21 18.10 11.16
C GLY A 108 7.12 17.03 11.29
N GLU A 109 6.39 16.73 10.21
CA GLU A 109 5.45 15.61 10.20
C GLU A 109 6.19 14.27 10.22
N THR A 110 5.48 13.23 10.68
CA THR A 110 5.99 11.86 10.72
C THR A 110 4.97 10.90 10.14
N ALA A 111 5.45 9.85 9.48
CA ALA A 111 4.62 8.77 8.97
C ALA A 111 5.30 7.42 9.19
N VAL A 112 4.50 6.38 9.44
CA VAL A 112 5.01 5.01 9.58
C VAL A 112 5.25 4.42 8.20
N ILE A 113 6.42 3.85 7.97
CA ILE A 113 6.71 3.08 6.76
C ILE A 113 5.97 1.74 6.86
N LEU A 114 5.08 1.47 5.92
CA LEU A 114 4.33 0.22 5.91
C LEU A 114 5.22 -0.96 5.51
N ASP A 115 5.20 -2.00 6.34
CA ASP A 115 5.75 -3.31 5.99
C ASP A 115 4.73 -4.09 5.17
N ILE A 116 4.95 -4.13 3.85
CA ILE A 116 4.06 -4.81 2.91
C ILE A 116 4.06 -6.32 3.12
N GLU A 117 5.21 -6.91 3.49
CA GLU A 117 5.33 -8.34 3.71
C GLU A 117 4.48 -8.75 4.93
N GLU A 118 4.60 -8.01 6.03
CA GLU A 118 3.81 -8.25 7.23
C GLU A 118 2.30 -8.10 6.97
N LEU A 119 1.89 -7.07 6.23
CA LEU A 119 0.49 -6.87 5.85
C LEU A 119 -0.06 -8.04 5.03
N LEU A 120 0.72 -8.54 4.07
CA LEU A 120 0.33 -9.66 3.23
C LEU A 120 0.21 -10.95 4.04
N LEU A 121 1.20 -11.24 4.89
CA LEU A 121 1.18 -12.39 5.81
C LEU A 121 0.00 -12.34 6.78
N THR A 122 -0.30 -11.16 7.33
CA THR A 122 -1.43 -10.96 8.25
C THR A 122 -2.76 -11.23 7.54
N ARG A 123 -2.94 -10.72 6.32
CA ARG A 123 -4.15 -10.97 5.53
C ARG A 123 -4.31 -12.44 5.16
N LEU A 124 -3.25 -13.11 4.73
CA LEU A 124 -3.30 -14.54 4.40
C LEU A 124 -3.75 -15.37 5.61
N ARG A 125 -3.19 -15.09 6.81
CA ARG A 125 -3.59 -15.77 8.05
C ARG A 125 -5.05 -15.50 8.44
N GLN A 126 -5.53 -14.27 8.31
CA GLN A 126 -6.93 -13.93 8.61
C GLN A 126 -7.90 -14.69 7.69
N GLN A 127 -7.58 -14.78 6.40
CA GLN A 127 -8.43 -15.48 5.41
C GLN A 127 -8.45 -17.00 5.59
N GLU A 128 -7.37 -17.59 6.11
CA GLU A 128 -7.33 -19.01 6.50
C GLU A 128 -8.25 -19.32 7.68
N MET A 129 -8.49 -18.35 8.58
CA MET A 129 -9.36 -18.54 9.74
C MET A 129 -10.85 -18.34 9.42
N GLU A 130 -11.17 -17.64 8.33
CA GLU A 130 -12.54 -17.32 7.88
C GLU A 130 -13.10 -18.29 6.82
N SER A 131 -12.31 -19.29 6.40
CA SER A 131 -12.68 -20.30 5.40
C SER A 131 -12.94 -21.67 6.03
#